data_AF-I6AZ16-F1
#
_entry.id   AF-I6AZ16-F1
#
_cell.length_a   1.000
_cell.length_b   1.000
_cell.length_c   1.000
_cell.angle_alpha   90.00
_cell.angle_beta   90.00
_cell.angle_gamma   90.00
#
_symmetry.space_group_name_H-M   'P 1'
#
loop_
_entity.id
_entity.type
_entity.pdbx_description
1 polymer ?
#
loop_
_entity_poly.entity_id
_entity_poly.type
_entity_poly.pdbx_seq_one_letter_code
_entity_poly.pdbx_strand_id
1 'polypeptide(L)'
;MKNEESGIKNKDRLPRPVSSTRPAGPFFILHSSFFIGGRPRPPQRGSVIIVVLVTLLLASFMILKFIESSSLDLLLAARKADRFHLRDDAYAALELALAVIAEVKAIDGDTLNSPAQGWGDPYTYAGMTPREGVTVEFTFEDESGKLSLPQMDQNKLILLCEKLDMRQNDAQRFADAFLSWSKADYTGVNFDSVPSVYEREQLPHKVPQRSPRSWEEFAAIAVVRDFLYDENGQLTPFAEAFRQNVSLYSFSDTNINAACPASLLMAGMDDSQIARLQQFNAGETRIASGNLPFFRDVKEAGAIVQGVADYQYFGAAIHCLRITVTVHEGVSSTRLQVLVALDSDVSLPPAFSAPSSSVSSTTIGYWGTGTASTSSSTGNTSNNNSTGNTSGSGNRTGSSSGSRSGNSGSRQTSGTTSSDTSVSSTAVIPGPTTQQQALNYPFTLLEIHEDSGPPPASSDDEATETVNSVRRT
;
A
#
# COMPACT_ATOMS: atom_id res chain seq x y z
N MET A 1 -39.05 -38.03 -39.12
CA MET A 1 -38.17 -38.63 -40.15
C MET A 1 -36.97 -39.21 -39.40
N LYS A 2 -36.60 -40.50 -39.55
CA LYS A 2 -35.85 -41.09 -40.69
C LYS A 2 -34.54 -40.33 -40.95
N ASN A 3 -33.39 -40.83 -40.45
CA ASN A 3 -32.53 -41.94 -40.97
C ASN A 3 -31.51 -41.37 -42.01
N GLU A 4 -30.27 -41.84 -42.14
CA GLU A 4 -29.63 -43.10 -41.70
C GLU A 4 -28.08 -42.95 -41.55
N GLU A 5 -27.48 -43.79 -40.70
CA GLU A 5 -26.16 -44.48 -40.70
C GLU A 5 -24.93 -43.99 -41.56
N SER A 6 -23.67 -44.39 -41.33
CA SER A 6 -23.05 -45.56 -40.65
C SER A 6 -21.64 -45.20 -40.11
N GLY A 7 -20.91 -45.97 -39.29
CA GLY A 7 -21.11 -47.29 -38.67
C GLY A 7 -20.19 -47.44 -37.42
N ILE A 8 -20.40 -48.31 -36.42
CA ILE A 8 -20.47 -49.79 -36.43
C ILE A 8 -19.09 -50.43 -36.71
N LYS A 9 -18.46 -51.32 -35.90
CA LYS A 9 -18.64 -51.94 -34.55
C LYS A 9 -17.20 -52.43 -34.10
N ASN A 10 -16.83 -53.21 -33.05
CA ASN A 10 -17.51 -54.16 -32.15
C ASN A 10 -16.64 -54.54 -30.89
N LYS A 11 -17.26 -54.62 -29.70
CA LYS A 11 -17.18 -55.68 -28.64
C LYS A 11 -15.92 -56.13 -27.84
N ASP A 12 -16.12 -56.09 -26.51
CA ASP A 12 -16.05 -57.20 -25.50
C ASP A 12 -14.73 -57.79 -24.92
N ARG A 13 -14.76 -57.95 -23.56
CA ARG A 13 -14.08 -58.94 -22.66
C ARG A 13 -12.72 -58.65 -21.97
N LEU A 14 -12.82 -58.43 -20.65
CA LEU A 14 -11.87 -58.87 -19.59
C LEU A 14 -11.85 -60.42 -19.49
N PRO A 15 -10.77 -61.10 -19.00
CA PRO A 15 -10.59 -61.31 -17.55
C PRO A 15 -9.11 -61.42 -17.05
N ARG A 16 -8.94 -61.79 -15.75
CA ARG A 16 -7.65 -62.00 -15.05
C ARG A 16 -7.03 -63.40 -15.28
N PRO A 17 -5.72 -63.56 -15.04
CA PRO A 17 -5.14 -64.64 -14.21
C PRO A 17 -4.51 -64.06 -12.91
N VAL A 18 -4.45 -64.68 -11.73
CA VAL A 18 -4.24 -66.09 -11.27
C VAL A 18 -2.75 -66.47 -11.14
N SER A 19 -2.40 -67.05 -9.99
CA SER A 19 -1.05 -67.31 -9.47
C SER A 19 -0.42 -68.64 -9.92
N SER A 20 0.93 -68.71 -10.00
CA SER A 20 1.64 -69.99 -10.05
C SER A 20 3.04 -69.97 -9.38
N THR A 21 3.18 -70.83 -8.37
CA THR A 21 4.26 -71.81 -8.09
C THR A 21 5.77 -71.49 -8.27
N ARG A 22 6.52 -71.86 -7.22
CA ARG A 22 7.99 -72.01 -7.09
C ARG A 22 8.57 -73.09 -8.04
N PRO A 23 9.89 -73.12 -8.36
CA PRO A 23 10.80 -73.96 -7.55
C PRO A 23 12.30 -73.56 -7.50
N ALA A 24 13.05 -74.26 -6.62
CA ALA A 24 14.50 -74.55 -6.65
C ALA A 24 15.56 -73.41 -6.58
N GLY A 25 16.74 -73.76 -6.03
CA GLY A 25 17.98 -72.96 -6.05
C GLY A 25 19.05 -73.60 -6.97
N PRO A 26 20.33 -73.18 -6.87
CA PRO A 26 21.22 -73.95 -5.99
C PRO A 26 22.28 -73.15 -5.22
N PHE A 27 23.10 -73.89 -4.47
CA PHE A 27 24.28 -73.48 -3.69
C PHE A 27 25.30 -72.61 -4.46
N PHE A 28 26.03 -71.77 -3.71
CA PHE A 28 27.50 -71.82 -3.74
C PHE A 28 28.09 -71.63 -2.34
N ILE A 29 29.28 -72.19 -2.10
CA ILE A 29 30.00 -72.23 -0.81
C ILE A 29 31.33 -71.50 -0.99
N LEU A 30 31.78 -70.77 0.04
CA LEU A 30 33.21 -70.61 0.28
C LEU A 30 33.52 -70.79 1.77
N HIS A 31 34.56 -71.56 2.08
CA HIS A 31 35.05 -71.77 3.44
C HIS A 31 36.02 -70.66 3.84
N SER A 32 36.10 -70.37 5.14
CA SER A 32 37.36 -69.96 5.79
C SER A 32 37.29 -70.34 7.26
N SER A 33 38.09 -71.34 7.64
CA SER A 33 38.07 -71.97 8.97
C SER A 33 39.13 -71.34 9.88
N PHE A 34 38.79 -71.09 11.15
CA PHE A 34 39.78 -70.96 12.22
C PHE A 34 39.36 -71.77 13.43
N PHE A 35 40.16 -72.78 13.77
CA PHE A 35 39.99 -73.65 14.93
C PHE A 35 40.91 -73.19 16.06
N ILE A 36 40.35 -72.78 17.20
CA ILE A 36 41.03 -72.86 18.51
C ILE A 36 40.02 -73.41 19.53
N GLY A 37 40.30 -74.59 20.09
CA GLY A 37 39.47 -75.24 21.11
C GLY A 37 39.87 -74.82 22.54
N GLY A 38 38.89 -74.65 23.43
CA GLY A 38 39.12 -73.91 24.70
C GLY A 38 38.35 -74.34 25.96
N ARG A 39 38.01 -75.63 26.10
CA ARG A 39 37.33 -76.27 27.27
C ARG A 39 35.89 -75.78 27.58
N PRO A 40 34.95 -76.68 27.96
CA PRO A 40 33.63 -76.27 28.44
C PRO A 40 33.72 -75.60 29.82
N ARG A 41 32.96 -74.52 30.02
CA ARG A 41 32.69 -73.91 31.33
C ARG A 41 31.17 -73.95 31.60
N PRO A 42 30.73 -74.03 32.87
CA PRO A 42 29.32 -74.10 33.24
C PRO A 42 28.51 -72.86 32.79
N PRO A 43 27.18 -72.94 32.71
CA PRO A 43 26.40 -72.13 31.78
C PRO A 43 26.31 -70.65 32.18
N GLN A 44 26.78 -69.76 31.30
CA GLN A 44 26.71 -68.30 31.44
C GLN A 44 25.29 -67.73 31.18
N ARG A 45 24.28 -68.19 31.93
CA ARG A 45 22.91 -67.63 31.84
C ARG A 45 22.85 -66.14 32.23
N GLY A 46 23.76 -65.67 33.10
CA GLY A 46 23.86 -64.26 33.47
C GLY A 46 24.40 -63.33 32.36
N SER A 47 25.30 -63.82 31.49
CA SER A 47 25.92 -62.98 30.44
C SER A 47 24.88 -62.55 29.40
N VAL A 48 24.00 -63.48 28.98
CA VAL A 48 22.90 -63.19 28.06
C VAL A 48 21.93 -62.15 28.64
N ILE A 49 21.62 -62.25 29.94
CA ILE A 49 20.76 -61.27 30.63
C ILE A 49 21.40 -59.88 30.63
N ILE A 50 22.71 -59.77 30.89
CA ILE A 50 23.44 -58.49 30.87
C ILE A 50 23.43 -57.87 29.46
N VAL A 51 23.72 -58.65 28.41
CA VAL A 51 23.68 -58.14 27.03
C VAL A 51 22.28 -57.65 26.66
N VAL A 52 21.23 -58.44 26.96
CA VAL A 52 19.84 -58.05 26.72
C VAL A 52 19.49 -56.76 27.49
N LEU A 53 19.86 -56.67 28.77
CA LEU A 53 19.62 -55.47 29.60
C LEU A 53 20.32 -54.24 29.03
N VAL A 54 21.58 -54.34 28.62
CA VAL A 54 22.34 -53.23 28.02
C VAL A 54 21.73 -52.81 26.69
N THR A 55 21.31 -53.76 25.83
CA THR A 55 20.62 -53.42 24.57
C THR A 55 19.24 -52.78 24.80
N LEU A 56 18.48 -53.21 25.81
CA LEU A 56 17.20 -52.58 26.19
C LEU A 56 17.41 -51.17 26.74
N LEU A 57 18.43 -50.96 27.57
CA LEU A 57 18.76 -49.64 28.13
C LEU A 57 19.20 -48.68 27.03
N LEU A 58 20.06 -49.12 26.11
CA LEU A 58 20.51 -48.31 24.97
C LEU A 58 19.36 -48.02 23.99
N ALA A 59 18.49 -48.99 23.70
CA ALA A 59 17.29 -48.77 22.88
C ALA A 59 16.31 -47.78 23.55
N SER A 60 16.07 -47.93 24.86
CA SER A 60 15.23 -47.00 25.64
C SER A 60 15.78 -45.56 25.63
N PHE A 61 17.09 -45.41 25.85
CA PHE A 61 17.77 -44.11 25.77
C PHE A 61 17.70 -43.50 24.35
N MET A 62 17.87 -44.31 23.30
CA MET A 62 17.75 -43.84 21.92
C MET A 62 16.32 -43.42 21.57
N ILE A 63 15.30 -44.16 22.04
CA ILE A 63 13.89 -43.79 21.87
C ILE A 63 13.59 -42.46 22.60
N LEU A 64 14.07 -42.30 23.85
CA LEU A 64 13.87 -41.06 24.60
C LEU A 64 14.52 -39.87 23.89
N LYS A 65 15.78 -40.01 23.43
CA LYS A 65 16.46 -38.96 22.66
C LYS A 65 15.81 -38.65 21.31
N PHE A 66 15.24 -39.66 20.65
CA PHE A 66 14.49 -39.47 19.41
C PHE A 66 13.16 -38.73 19.64
N ILE A 67 12.48 -38.97 20.77
CA ILE A 67 11.28 -38.21 21.16
C ILE A 67 11.65 -36.76 21.50
N GLU A 68 12.72 -36.53 22.24
CA GLU A 68 13.21 -35.17 22.55
C GLU A 68 13.54 -34.38 21.28
N SER A 69 14.27 -34.96 20.31
CA SER A 69 14.58 -34.27 19.06
C SER A 69 13.35 -34.06 18.18
N SER A 70 12.56 -35.12 17.97
CA SER A 70 11.48 -35.11 17.00
C SER A 70 10.24 -34.34 17.47
N SER A 71 10.05 -34.16 18.78
CA SER A 71 8.95 -33.35 19.32
C SER A 71 9.14 -31.85 19.05
N LEU A 72 10.36 -31.34 19.16
CA LEU A 72 10.68 -29.95 18.80
C LEU A 72 10.51 -29.74 17.29
N ASP A 73 11.07 -30.63 16.47
CA ASP A 73 10.95 -30.54 15.00
C ASP A 73 9.48 -30.64 14.54
N LEU A 74 8.66 -31.52 15.14
CA LEU A 74 7.24 -31.66 14.83
C LEU A 74 6.45 -30.41 15.25
N LEU A 75 6.69 -29.87 16.45
CA LEU A 75 6.05 -28.64 16.92
C LEU A 75 6.43 -27.44 16.04
N LEU A 76 7.69 -27.37 15.61
CA LEU A 76 8.19 -26.34 14.70
C LEU A 76 7.66 -26.51 13.27
N ALA A 77 7.41 -27.74 12.82
CA ALA A 77 6.77 -28.04 11.54
C ALA A 77 5.27 -27.68 11.56
N ALA A 78 4.55 -28.01 12.64
CA ALA A 78 3.16 -27.59 12.86
C ALA A 78 3.05 -26.05 12.82
N ARG A 79 3.79 -25.35 13.70
CA ARG A 79 3.88 -23.87 13.70
C ARG A 79 4.40 -23.24 12.41
N LYS A 80 4.86 -24.00 11.42
CA LYS A 80 5.12 -23.51 10.06
C LYS A 80 3.90 -23.73 9.16
N ALA A 81 3.31 -24.93 9.17
CA ALA A 81 2.07 -25.23 8.46
C ALA A 81 0.94 -24.27 8.88
N ASP A 82 0.71 -24.09 10.18
CA ASP A 82 -0.32 -23.19 10.74
C ASP A 82 -0.19 -21.76 10.18
N ARG A 83 1.04 -21.25 10.07
CA ARG A 83 1.32 -19.90 9.52
C ARG A 83 1.19 -19.82 8.00
N PHE A 84 1.46 -20.90 7.25
CA PHE A 84 1.15 -20.92 5.83
C PHE A 84 -0.37 -20.93 5.60
N HIS A 85 -1.12 -21.74 6.35
CA HIS A 85 -2.57 -21.76 6.27
C HIS A 85 -3.21 -20.42 6.67
N LEU A 86 -2.80 -19.81 7.80
CA LEU A 86 -3.26 -18.48 8.21
C LEU A 86 -2.89 -17.36 7.22
N ARG A 87 -1.73 -17.45 6.56
CA ARG A 87 -1.37 -16.55 5.46
C ARG A 87 -2.31 -16.73 4.28
N ASP A 88 -2.54 -17.97 3.84
CA ASP A 88 -3.43 -18.28 2.72
C ASP A 88 -4.88 -17.82 3.01
N ASP A 89 -5.36 -17.97 4.26
CA ASP A 89 -6.65 -17.44 4.71
C ASP A 89 -6.69 -15.91 4.66
N ALA A 90 -5.63 -15.23 5.11
CA ALA A 90 -5.56 -13.77 5.10
C ALA A 90 -5.59 -13.20 3.68
N TYR A 91 -4.90 -13.84 2.73
CA TYR A 91 -5.00 -13.47 1.32
C TYR A 91 -6.37 -13.81 0.72
N ALA A 92 -6.99 -14.94 1.06
CA ALA A 92 -8.33 -15.28 0.60
C ALA A 92 -9.41 -14.30 1.14
N ALA A 93 -9.27 -13.85 2.39
CA ALA A 93 -10.12 -12.83 2.99
C ALA A 93 -9.88 -11.43 2.39
N LEU A 94 -8.63 -11.08 2.05
CA LEU A 94 -8.34 -9.86 1.31
C LEU A 94 -8.96 -9.87 -0.09
N GLU A 95 -8.82 -10.96 -0.86
CA GLU A 95 -9.44 -11.12 -2.18
C GLU A 95 -10.97 -11.00 -2.09
N LEU A 96 -11.60 -11.55 -1.05
CA LEU A 96 -13.02 -11.35 -0.77
C LEU A 96 -13.36 -9.87 -0.53
N ALA A 97 -12.59 -9.16 0.30
CA ALA A 97 -12.79 -7.73 0.54
C ALA A 97 -12.66 -6.91 -0.75
N LEU A 98 -11.62 -7.17 -1.56
CA LEU A 98 -11.42 -6.52 -2.85
C LEU A 98 -12.56 -6.81 -3.85
N ALA A 99 -13.06 -8.05 -3.89
CA ALA A 99 -14.19 -8.43 -4.73
C ALA A 99 -15.48 -7.69 -4.34
N VAL A 100 -15.81 -7.64 -3.03
CA VAL A 100 -16.99 -6.93 -2.51
C VAL A 100 -16.89 -5.42 -2.74
N ILE A 101 -15.72 -4.82 -2.53
CA ILE A 101 -15.50 -3.39 -2.79
C ILE A 101 -15.61 -3.08 -4.29
N ALA A 102 -15.10 -3.94 -5.17
CA ALA A 102 -15.26 -3.80 -6.62
C ALA A 102 -16.72 -3.93 -7.07
N GLU A 103 -17.48 -4.87 -6.51
CA GLU A 103 -18.90 -5.04 -6.80
C GLU A 103 -19.71 -3.83 -6.34
N VAL A 104 -19.52 -3.34 -5.11
CA VAL A 104 -20.28 -2.19 -4.59
C VAL A 104 -19.89 -0.88 -5.29
N LYS A 105 -18.61 -0.63 -5.60
CA LYS A 105 -18.20 0.51 -6.44
C LYS A 105 -18.89 0.45 -7.81
N ALA A 106 -18.93 -0.72 -8.46
CA ALA A 106 -19.61 -0.89 -9.74
C ALA A 106 -21.15 -0.73 -9.68
N ILE A 107 -21.79 -1.09 -8.56
CA ILE A 107 -23.23 -0.87 -8.33
C ILE A 107 -23.54 0.62 -8.09
N ASP A 108 -22.75 1.28 -7.23
CA ASP A 108 -22.98 2.66 -6.78
C ASP A 108 -22.32 3.71 -7.69
N GLY A 109 -22.38 3.47 -9.01
CA GLY A 109 -22.01 4.44 -10.04
C GLY A 109 -20.51 4.70 -10.20
N ASP A 110 -19.68 3.69 -9.94
CA ASP A 110 -18.21 3.74 -9.86
C ASP A 110 -17.68 4.57 -8.66
N THR A 111 -18.53 4.80 -7.64
CA THR A 111 -18.15 5.53 -6.42
C THR A 111 -18.21 4.65 -5.16
N LEU A 112 -17.17 4.78 -4.33
CA LEU A 112 -17.13 4.23 -2.97
C LEU A 112 -17.06 5.44 -2.03
N ASN A 113 -17.92 5.51 -1.00
CA ASN A 113 -18.12 6.73 -0.21
C ASN A 113 -17.97 6.48 1.31
N SER A 114 -18.45 5.32 1.80
CA SER A 114 -18.43 4.94 3.21
C SER A 114 -18.70 3.43 3.39
N PRO A 115 -18.13 2.75 4.41
CA PRO A 115 -18.48 1.37 4.77
C PRO A 115 -19.98 1.12 4.96
N ALA A 116 -20.75 2.18 5.28
CA ALA A 116 -22.21 2.16 5.40
C ALA A 116 -22.97 1.87 4.08
N GLN A 117 -22.27 1.77 2.94
CA GLN A 117 -22.81 1.17 1.71
C GLN A 117 -23.01 -0.36 1.81
N GLY A 118 -22.45 -1.02 2.84
CA GLY A 118 -22.62 -2.46 3.11
C GLY A 118 -21.40 -3.33 2.86
N TRP A 119 -20.32 -2.79 2.27
CA TRP A 119 -19.06 -3.52 2.04
C TRP A 119 -18.18 -3.65 3.30
N GLY A 120 -18.54 -2.98 4.41
CA GLY A 120 -17.80 -3.01 5.68
C GLY A 120 -17.73 -4.38 6.37
N ASP A 121 -18.55 -5.35 5.96
CA ASP A 121 -18.38 -6.77 6.30
C ASP A 121 -18.49 -7.63 5.01
N PRO A 122 -17.35 -7.96 4.37
CA PRO A 122 -17.32 -8.77 3.16
C PRO A 122 -17.88 -10.19 3.31
N TYR A 123 -17.82 -10.81 4.49
CA TYR A 123 -18.38 -12.15 4.72
C TYR A 123 -19.91 -12.09 4.77
N THR A 124 -20.47 -11.15 5.54
CA THR A 124 -21.93 -10.93 5.60
C THR A 124 -22.49 -10.48 4.25
N TYR A 125 -21.80 -9.60 3.52
CA TYR A 125 -22.21 -9.19 2.17
C TYR A 125 -22.30 -10.39 1.21
N ALA A 126 -21.25 -11.22 1.14
CA ALA A 126 -21.18 -12.35 0.22
C ALA A 126 -21.98 -13.58 0.69
N GLY A 127 -22.57 -13.56 1.89
CA GLY A 127 -23.25 -14.72 2.49
C GLY A 127 -22.32 -15.90 2.77
N MET A 128 -21.03 -15.64 3.01
CA MET A 128 -19.99 -16.65 3.23
C MET A 128 -19.48 -16.62 4.68
N THR A 129 -18.77 -17.68 5.08
CA THR A 129 -18.10 -17.77 6.40
C THR A 129 -16.62 -18.10 6.23
N PRO A 130 -15.76 -17.76 7.21
CA PRO A 130 -14.40 -18.28 7.31
C PRO A 130 -14.31 -19.82 7.36
N ARG A 131 -13.08 -20.36 7.30
CA ARG A 131 -12.80 -21.78 7.59
C ARG A 131 -13.22 -22.12 9.02
N GLU A 132 -13.68 -23.35 9.24
CA GLU A 132 -13.98 -23.87 10.58
C GLU A 132 -12.76 -23.73 11.51
N GLY A 133 -12.97 -23.18 12.71
CA GLY A 133 -11.91 -22.90 13.69
C GLY A 133 -11.17 -21.56 13.49
N VAL A 134 -11.39 -20.87 12.38
CA VAL A 134 -10.75 -19.58 12.05
C VAL A 134 -11.72 -18.42 12.28
N THR A 135 -11.24 -17.33 12.88
CA THR A 135 -11.95 -16.05 12.93
C THR A 135 -11.17 -14.99 12.16
N VAL A 136 -11.87 -14.20 11.34
CA VAL A 136 -11.30 -13.11 10.54
C VAL A 136 -11.90 -11.78 10.96
N GLU A 137 -11.05 -10.81 11.26
CA GLU A 137 -11.41 -9.42 11.53
C GLU A 137 -10.97 -8.55 10.34
N PHE A 138 -11.85 -7.64 9.91
CA PHE A 138 -11.54 -6.60 8.94
C PHE A 138 -11.55 -5.23 9.62
N THR A 139 -10.50 -4.44 9.41
CA THR A 139 -10.46 -3.01 9.73
C THR A 139 -10.23 -2.23 8.45
N PHE A 140 -11.05 -1.22 8.20
CA PHE A 140 -10.97 -0.34 7.04
C PHE A 140 -10.65 1.08 7.50
N GLU A 141 -9.56 1.65 7.00
CA GLU A 141 -9.15 3.04 7.27
C GLU A 141 -9.09 3.82 5.95
N ASP A 142 -9.87 4.90 5.86
CA ASP A 142 -9.89 5.79 4.69
C ASP A 142 -8.73 6.79 4.77
N GLU A 143 -7.72 6.58 3.94
CA GLU A 143 -6.54 7.45 3.84
C GLU A 143 -6.85 8.75 3.08
N SER A 144 -7.90 8.75 2.25
CA SER A 144 -8.50 9.95 1.66
C SER A 144 -9.32 10.79 2.65
N GLY A 145 -9.67 10.27 3.84
CA GLY A 145 -10.23 11.07 4.95
C GLY A 145 -9.24 12.06 5.57
N LYS A 146 -7.95 11.91 5.24
CA LYS A 146 -6.84 12.76 5.69
C LYS A 146 -6.47 13.82 4.64
N LEU A 147 -5.54 14.71 4.98
CA LEU A 147 -4.97 15.68 4.03
C LEU A 147 -3.78 15.09 3.27
N SER A 148 -3.82 15.15 1.94
CA SER A 148 -2.75 14.68 1.04
C SER A 148 -1.55 15.64 1.02
N LEU A 149 -0.43 15.27 1.65
CA LEU A 149 0.79 16.10 1.72
C LEU A 149 1.33 16.55 0.37
N PRO A 150 1.38 15.69 -0.68
CA PRO A 150 1.85 16.12 -1.99
C PRO A 150 1.08 17.33 -2.56
N GLN A 151 -0.20 17.46 -2.20
CA GLN A 151 -1.10 18.52 -2.67
C GLN A 151 -1.23 19.72 -1.71
N MET A 152 -0.56 19.70 -0.54
CA MET A 152 -0.57 20.84 0.37
C MET A 152 0.28 22.00 -0.16
N ASP A 153 -0.25 23.22 -0.02
CA ASP A 153 0.49 24.48 -0.18
C ASP A 153 0.94 25.04 1.18
N GLN A 154 1.71 26.12 1.16
CA GLN A 154 2.25 26.73 2.38
C GLN A 154 1.14 27.24 3.33
N ASN A 155 0.06 27.81 2.79
CA ASN A 155 -1.01 28.39 3.59
C ASN A 155 -1.83 27.27 4.27
N LYS A 156 -2.14 26.20 3.54
CA LYS A 156 -2.79 25.01 4.10
C LYS A 156 -1.94 24.34 5.16
N LEU A 157 -0.62 24.24 4.97
CA LEU A 157 0.27 23.59 5.93
C LEU A 157 0.46 24.44 7.20
N ILE A 158 0.59 25.76 7.08
CA ILE A 158 0.55 26.68 8.23
C ILE A 158 -0.77 26.54 8.98
N LEU A 159 -1.90 26.61 8.26
CA LEU A 159 -3.23 26.54 8.87
C LEU A 159 -3.47 25.20 9.57
N LEU A 160 -3.04 24.08 9.00
CA LEU A 160 -3.08 22.77 9.67
C LEU A 160 -2.29 22.81 10.98
N CYS A 161 -1.05 23.28 10.97
CA CYS A 161 -0.23 23.39 12.17
C CYS A 161 -0.88 24.30 13.22
N GLU A 162 -1.47 25.43 12.82
CA GLU A 162 -2.24 26.32 13.71
C GLU A 162 -3.52 25.66 14.28
N LYS A 163 -4.15 24.72 13.56
CA LYS A 163 -5.26 23.89 14.08
C LYS A 163 -4.80 22.73 14.96
N LEU A 164 -3.50 22.45 15.00
CA LEU A 164 -2.85 21.45 15.87
C LEU A 164 -2.05 22.13 17.00
N ASP A 165 -2.55 23.28 17.49
CA ASP A 165 -2.00 24.12 18.56
C ASP A 165 -0.55 24.63 18.38
N MET A 166 0.03 24.53 17.18
CA MET A 166 1.33 25.13 16.88
C MET A 166 1.19 26.65 16.71
N ARG A 167 2.13 27.43 17.27
CA ARG A 167 2.13 28.90 17.12
C ARG A 167 2.41 29.27 15.66
N GLN A 168 1.79 30.34 15.17
CA GLN A 168 1.98 30.87 13.81
C GLN A 168 3.44 30.96 13.34
N ASN A 169 4.36 31.48 14.16
CA ASN A 169 5.78 31.57 13.81
C ASN A 169 6.46 30.20 13.67
N ASP A 170 6.07 29.25 14.53
CA ASP A 170 6.59 27.89 14.56
C ASP A 170 6.02 27.09 13.35
N ALA A 171 4.72 27.26 13.07
CA ALA A 171 4.02 26.73 11.91
C ALA A 171 4.59 27.23 10.57
N GLN A 172 4.95 28.53 10.49
CA GLN A 172 5.65 29.10 9.34
C GLN A 172 7.02 28.45 9.11
N ARG A 173 7.83 28.24 10.16
CA ARG A 173 9.13 27.56 10.05
C ARG A 173 8.98 26.08 9.67
N PHE A 174 7.97 25.39 10.23
CA PHE A 174 7.64 24.01 9.89
C PHE A 174 7.26 23.86 8.40
N ALA A 175 6.30 24.67 7.93
CA ALA A 175 5.83 24.61 6.55
C ALA A 175 6.93 24.99 5.54
N ASP A 176 7.75 25.99 5.85
CA ASP A 176 8.87 26.43 5.01
C ASP A 176 9.95 25.34 4.86
N ALA A 177 10.31 24.65 5.95
CA ALA A 177 11.26 23.55 5.93
C ALA A 177 10.70 22.26 5.29
N PHE A 178 9.41 21.97 5.47
CA PHE A 178 8.76 20.86 4.77
C PHE A 178 8.72 21.09 3.25
N LEU A 179 8.41 22.32 2.81
CA LEU A 179 8.31 22.63 1.38
C LEU A 179 9.67 22.70 0.69
N SER A 180 10.73 23.20 1.34
CA SER A 180 12.08 23.18 0.76
C SER A 180 12.66 21.76 0.62
N TRP A 181 12.22 20.82 1.47
CA TRP A 181 12.52 19.40 1.33
C TRP A 181 11.70 18.74 0.22
N SER A 182 10.41 19.10 0.10
CA SER A 182 9.43 18.35 -0.70
C SER A 182 9.20 18.87 -2.12
N LYS A 183 9.57 20.12 -2.45
CA LYS A 183 9.30 20.72 -3.77
C LYS A 183 10.57 21.34 -4.36
N ALA A 184 10.87 21.00 -5.63
CA ALA A 184 12.10 21.41 -6.31
C ALA A 184 12.13 22.91 -6.68
N ASP A 185 10.96 23.52 -6.81
CA ASP A 185 10.70 24.91 -7.17
C ASP A 185 10.50 25.84 -5.97
N TYR A 186 10.39 25.29 -4.75
CA TYR A 186 10.21 26.07 -3.52
C TYR A 186 11.56 26.49 -2.91
N THR A 187 11.83 27.78 -2.86
CA THR A 187 12.97 28.36 -2.13
C THR A 187 12.50 28.86 -0.77
N GLY A 188 12.93 28.19 0.30
CA GLY A 188 12.54 28.55 1.66
C GLY A 188 13.07 29.90 2.13
N VAL A 189 12.32 30.55 3.01
CA VAL A 189 12.57 31.90 3.54
C VAL A 189 13.53 31.87 4.72
N ASN A 190 13.44 30.84 5.57
CA ASN A 190 14.31 30.64 6.73
C ASN A 190 15.62 29.99 6.29
N PHE A 191 16.76 30.51 6.75
CA PHE A 191 18.09 29.97 6.41
C PHE A 191 18.23 28.47 6.77
N ASP A 192 17.63 28.05 7.88
CA ASP A 192 17.62 26.68 8.38
C ASP A 192 16.96 25.67 7.41
N SER A 193 16.10 26.15 6.50
CA SER A 193 15.38 25.33 5.51
C SER A 193 16.21 25.05 4.24
N VAL A 194 17.30 25.78 4.02
CA VAL A 194 17.98 25.84 2.72
C VAL A 194 18.74 24.54 2.43
N PRO A 195 18.68 23.95 1.21
CA PRO A 195 19.35 22.69 0.86
C PRO A 195 20.84 22.59 1.26
N SER A 196 21.57 23.70 1.29
CA SER A 196 22.99 23.75 1.69
C SER A 196 23.25 23.59 3.20
N VAL A 197 22.22 23.51 4.04
CA VAL A 197 22.34 23.17 5.48
C VAL A 197 22.63 21.69 5.64
N TYR A 198 21.83 20.84 4.99
CA TYR A 198 21.93 19.37 5.01
C TYR A 198 23.28 18.84 4.47
N GLU A 199 23.91 19.56 3.52
CA GLU A 199 25.26 19.24 3.03
C GLU A 199 26.38 19.58 4.05
N ARG A 200 26.05 20.19 5.20
CA ARG A 200 26.98 20.62 6.26
C ARG A 200 26.72 19.97 7.62
N GLU A 201 25.67 19.16 7.75
CA GLU A 201 25.37 18.41 8.98
C GLU A 201 26.41 17.31 9.26
N GLN A 202 26.33 16.70 10.45
CA GLN A 202 27.24 15.62 10.86
C GLN A 202 27.13 14.36 9.96
N LEU A 203 25.95 14.12 9.37
CA LEU A 203 25.74 13.15 8.29
C LEU A 203 25.30 13.92 7.04
N PRO A 204 26.24 14.40 6.19
CA PRO A 204 25.91 15.16 5.00
C PRO A 204 25.04 14.38 4.04
N HIS A 205 23.88 14.95 3.70
CA HIS A 205 22.95 14.37 2.74
C HIS A 205 22.33 15.48 1.87
N LYS A 206 21.68 15.09 0.78
CA LYS A 206 20.98 16.00 -0.11
C LYS A 206 19.48 15.89 0.12
N VAL A 207 18.79 17.02 0.12
CA VAL A 207 17.32 17.05 0.09
C VAL A 207 16.81 16.32 -1.15
N PRO A 208 15.74 15.51 -1.05
CA PRO A 208 15.27 14.68 -2.16
C PRO A 208 14.39 15.46 -3.16
N GLN A 209 13.92 16.67 -2.82
CA GLN A 209 13.03 17.51 -3.64
C GLN A 209 11.80 16.76 -4.15
N ARG A 210 11.17 16.01 -3.23
CA ARG A 210 9.91 15.28 -3.40
C ARG A 210 9.23 15.11 -2.04
N SER A 211 7.91 14.96 -2.03
CA SER A 211 7.16 14.60 -0.81
C SER A 211 7.76 13.35 -0.15
N PRO A 212 7.77 13.27 1.20
CA PRO A 212 8.18 12.07 1.91
C PRO A 212 7.37 10.84 1.50
N ARG A 213 8.04 9.67 1.47
CA ARG A 213 7.44 8.36 1.13
C ARG A 213 7.23 7.45 2.35
N SER A 214 7.79 7.80 3.50
CA SER A 214 7.54 7.12 4.77
C SER A 214 7.69 8.10 5.93
N TRP A 215 7.23 7.72 7.13
CA TRP A 215 7.29 8.60 8.31
C TRP A 215 8.72 8.78 8.83
N GLU A 216 9.61 7.83 8.58
CA GLU A 216 11.02 7.87 8.97
C GLU A 216 11.81 8.94 8.19
N GLU A 217 11.39 9.28 6.96
CA GLU A 217 12.02 10.34 6.18
C GLU A 217 11.88 11.72 6.85
N PHE A 218 10.87 11.94 7.71
CA PHE A 218 10.71 13.19 8.46
C PHE A 218 11.84 13.42 9.49
N ALA A 219 12.45 12.35 10.01
CA ALA A 219 13.57 12.46 10.94
C ALA A 219 14.86 13.03 10.30
N ALA A 220 14.94 13.04 8.96
CA ALA A 220 16.04 13.69 8.23
C ALA A 220 15.80 15.20 7.99
N ILE A 221 14.56 15.69 8.12
CA ILE A 221 14.20 17.09 7.87
C ILE A 221 14.48 17.91 9.13
N ALA A 222 15.71 18.38 9.34
CA ALA A 222 16.20 19.00 10.58
C ALA A 222 15.18 19.82 11.40
N VAL A 223 14.62 20.90 10.83
CA VAL A 223 13.64 21.77 11.53
C VAL A 223 12.34 21.03 11.88
N VAL A 224 11.88 20.13 11.02
CA VAL A 224 10.62 19.37 11.17
C VAL A 224 10.80 18.21 12.16
N ARG A 225 11.96 17.54 12.15
CA ARG A 225 12.38 16.57 13.18
C ARG A 225 12.27 17.18 14.57
N ASP A 226 12.79 18.39 14.76
CA ASP A 226 12.84 19.08 16.05
C ASP A 226 11.44 19.51 16.57
N PHE A 227 10.39 19.42 15.74
CA PHE A 227 8.99 19.55 16.17
C PHE A 227 8.28 18.19 16.33
N LEU A 228 8.68 17.17 15.57
CA LEU A 228 8.02 15.86 15.55
C LEU A 228 8.58 14.85 16.57
N TYR A 229 9.84 15.01 16.98
CA TYR A 229 10.52 14.11 17.91
C TYR A 229 11.05 14.87 19.13
N ASP A 230 10.99 14.23 20.29
CA ASP A 230 11.58 14.75 21.53
C ASP A 230 13.09 14.42 21.66
N GLU A 231 13.71 14.88 22.74
CA GLU A 231 15.14 14.61 23.04
C GLU A 231 15.47 13.11 23.19
N ASN A 232 14.45 12.24 23.36
CA ASN A 232 14.56 10.79 23.48
C ASN A 232 14.21 10.05 22.16
N GLY A 233 13.94 10.79 21.08
CA GLY A 233 13.51 10.24 19.80
C GLY A 233 12.09 9.66 19.79
N GLN A 234 11.28 9.96 20.81
CA GLN A 234 9.85 9.61 20.84
C GLN A 234 9.04 10.67 20.09
N LEU A 235 7.85 10.30 19.61
CA LEU A 235 6.95 11.23 18.93
C LEU A 235 6.39 12.27 19.91
N THR A 236 6.34 13.54 19.48
CA THR A 236 5.63 14.58 20.25
C THR A 236 4.10 14.43 20.09
N PRO A 237 3.28 14.97 21.01
CA PRO A 237 1.82 14.96 20.85
C PRO A 237 1.35 15.66 19.56
N PHE A 238 2.09 16.70 19.13
CA PHE A 238 1.88 17.32 17.81
C PHE A 238 2.15 16.33 16.67
N ALA A 239 3.20 15.51 16.76
CA ALA A 239 3.51 14.50 15.75
C ALA A 239 2.45 13.41 15.66
N GLU A 240 1.91 12.94 16.78
CA GLU A 240 0.81 11.97 16.79
C GLU A 240 -0.44 12.56 16.12
N ALA A 241 -0.83 13.78 16.49
CA ALA A 241 -1.97 14.47 15.88
C ALA A 241 -1.74 14.78 14.39
N PHE A 242 -0.53 15.18 14.00
CA PHE A 242 -0.15 15.39 12.60
C PHE A 242 -0.27 14.08 11.81
N ARG A 243 0.30 12.97 12.29
CA ARG A 243 0.21 11.65 11.63
C ARG A 243 -1.22 11.12 11.49
N GLN A 244 -2.13 11.51 12.37
CA GLN A 244 -3.55 11.13 12.29
C GLN A 244 -4.32 11.92 11.21
N ASN A 245 -4.04 13.22 11.05
CA ASN A 245 -4.79 14.11 10.15
C ASN A 245 -4.24 14.12 8.70
N VAL A 246 -3.15 13.41 8.42
CA VAL A 246 -2.30 13.64 7.25
C VAL A 246 -1.88 12.33 6.59
N SER A 247 -1.89 12.30 5.25
CA SER A 247 -1.48 11.13 4.45
C SER A 247 -0.31 11.45 3.51
N LEU A 248 0.50 10.42 3.22
CA LEU A 248 1.71 10.52 2.40
C LEU A 248 1.43 10.43 0.88
N TYR A 249 0.26 9.88 0.52
CA TYR A 249 -0.15 9.62 -0.86
C TYR A 249 -0.78 10.87 -1.49
N SER A 250 -0.59 11.04 -2.79
CA SER A 250 -1.29 12.05 -3.59
C SER A 250 -2.68 11.54 -3.95
N PHE A 251 -3.70 12.36 -3.69
CA PHE A 251 -5.08 12.24 -4.18
C PHE A 251 -5.66 13.66 -4.33
N SER A 252 -6.77 13.80 -5.08
CA SER A 252 -7.32 15.08 -5.53
C SER A 252 -8.04 15.87 -4.42
N ASP A 253 -8.84 15.19 -3.61
CA ASP A 253 -9.75 15.79 -2.64
C ASP A 253 -9.95 14.88 -1.41
N THR A 254 -10.23 15.48 -0.25
CA THR A 254 -10.38 14.76 1.03
C THR A 254 -11.82 14.29 1.22
N ASN A 255 -12.04 13.03 1.53
CA ASN A 255 -13.38 12.47 1.74
C ASN A 255 -14.05 13.09 2.97
N ILE A 256 -15.15 13.83 2.77
CA ILE A 256 -15.92 14.44 3.85
C ILE A 256 -16.59 13.40 4.77
N ASN A 257 -16.80 12.16 4.30
CA ASN A 257 -17.38 11.09 5.11
C ASN A 257 -16.42 10.58 6.20
N ALA A 258 -15.11 10.68 5.99
CA ALA A 258 -14.06 10.25 6.92
C ALA A 258 -13.15 11.40 7.38
N ALA A 259 -13.52 12.65 7.08
CA ALA A 259 -12.68 13.82 7.29
C ALA A 259 -12.27 14.01 8.76
N CYS A 260 -10.95 14.09 9.00
CA CYS A 260 -10.42 14.32 10.33
C CYS A 260 -10.81 15.72 10.87
N PRO A 261 -11.03 15.90 12.19
CA PRO A 261 -11.51 17.17 12.73
C PRO A 261 -10.67 18.40 12.34
N ALA A 262 -9.34 18.28 12.23
CA ALA A 262 -8.51 19.43 11.86
C ALA A 262 -8.76 19.90 10.41
N SER A 263 -9.03 19.00 9.45
CA SER A 263 -9.36 19.42 8.08
C SER A 263 -10.71 20.13 8.00
N LEU A 264 -11.70 19.69 8.79
CA LEU A 264 -12.98 20.38 8.93
C LEU A 264 -12.85 21.75 9.62
N LEU A 265 -11.98 21.87 10.63
CA LEU A 265 -11.63 23.16 11.24
C LEU A 265 -10.84 24.09 10.29
N MET A 266 -10.06 23.54 9.36
CA MET A 266 -9.42 24.30 8.28
C MET A 266 -10.44 24.78 7.24
N ALA A 267 -11.49 24.01 6.97
CA ALA A 267 -12.63 24.43 6.15
C ALA A 267 -13.44 25.59 6.78
N GLY A 268 -13.19 25.91 8.05
CA GLY A 268 -13.91 26.95 8.79
C GLY A 268 -15.18 26.47 9.50
N MET A 269 -15.39 25.16 9.62
CA MET A 269 -16.45 24.62 10.46
C MET A 269 -16.19 24.89 11.96
N ASP A 270 -17.26 24.97 12.75
CA ASP A 270 -17.18 24.98 14.22
C ASP A 270 -17.39 23.57 14.82
N ASP A 271 -17.05 23.39 16.09
CA ASP A 271 -17.14 22.08 16.77
C ASP A 271 -18.56 21.49 16.75
N SER A 272 -19.60 22.33 16.76
CA SER A 272 -20.99 21.89 16.67
C SER A 272 -21.37 21.43 15.25
N GLN A 273 -20.78 22.05 14.22
CA GLN A 273 -20.92 21.66 12.83
C GLN A 273 -20.24 20.30 12.58
N ILE A 274 -19.02 20.13 13.10
CA ILE A 274 -18.26 18.87 13.06
C ILE A 274 -19.03 17.76 13.78
N ALA A 275 -19.55 18.04 14.99
CA ALA A 275 -20.37 17.08 15.74
C ALA A 275 -21.65 16.68 14.99
N ARG A 276 -22.35 17.62 14.32
CA ARG A 276 -23.53 17.30 13.48
C ARG A 276 -23.19 16.39 12.30
N LEU A 277 -22.05 16.64 11.65
CA LEU A 277 -21.55 15.85 10.53
C LEU A 277 -21.20 14.42 11.00
N GLN A 278 -20.46 14.29 12.09
CA GLN A 278 -20.10 12.99 12.68
C GLN A 278 -21.32 12.20 13.17
N GLN A 279 -22.30 12.86 13.81
CA GLN A 279 -23.57 12.22 14.23
C GLN A 279 -24.42 11.76 13.04
N PHE A 280 -24.31 12.41 11.88
CA PHE A 280 -24.95 11.94 10.65
C PHE A 280 -24.26 10.67 10.13
N ASN A 281 -22.92 10.68 10.02
CA ASN A 281 -22.15 9.53 9.53
C ASN A 281 -22.21 8.32 10.48
N ALA A 282 -22.39 8.55 11.78
CA ALA A 282 -22.65 7.50 12.79
C ALA A 282 -24.10 6.98 12.76
N GLY A 283 -25.01 7.59 11.99
CA GLY A 283 -26.43 7.21 11.94
C GLY A 283 -27.25 7.57 13.18
N GLU A 284 -26.73 8.40 14.09
CA GLU A 284 -27.40 8.81 15.32
C GLU A 284 -28.52 9.83 15.09
N THR A 285 -28.39 10.65 14.04
CA THR A 285 -29.43 11.61 13.67
C THR A 285 -30.69 10.91 13.13
N ARG A 286 -31.86 11.55 13.26
CA ARG A 286 -33.09 11.07 12.61
C ARG A 286 -33.02 11.31 11.11
N ILE A 287 -32.41 10.37 10.38
CA ILE A 287 -32.34 10.37 8.93
C ILE A 287 -33.76 10.40 8.34
N ALA A 288 -34.00 11.28 7.35
CA ALA A 288 -35.23 11.27 6.58
C ALA A 288 -35.33 9.94 5.79
N SER A 289 -36.47 9.27 5.86
CA SER A 289 -36.61 7.85 5.47
C SER A 289 -36.11 7.55 4.04
N GLY A 290 -34.99 6.84 3.94
CA GLY A 290 -34.43 6.35 2.67
C GLY A 290 -32.94 6.62 2.47
N ASN A 291 -32.38 7.64 3.13
CA ASN A 291 -30.95 7.93 3.03
C ASN A 291 -30.11 6.99 3.93
N LEU A 292 -28.89 6.69 3.51
CA LEU A 292 -27.87 6.00 4.31
C LEU A 292 -27.01 7.04 5.06
N PRO A 293 -26.28 6.68 6.12
CA PRO A 293 -25.46 7.61 6.91
C PRO A 293 -24.12 7.91 6.22
N PHE A 294 -24.17 8.48 5.02
CA PHE A 294 -23.04 9.05 4.29
C PHE A 294 -23.53 10.04 3.22
N PHE A 295 -22.66 10.95 2.81
CA PHE A 295 -22.88 11.90 1.73
C PHE A 295 -22.38 11.33 0.39
N ARG A 296 -23.13 11.60 -0.69
CA ARG A 296 -22.74 11.32 -2.10
C ARG A 296 -22.28 12.58 -2.82
N ASP A 297 -22.69 13.75 -2.35
CA ASP A 297 -22.20 15.06 -2.80
C ASP A 297 -21.92 15.94 -1.58
N VAL A 298 -20.82 16.69 -1.61
CA VAL A 298 -20.42 17.61 -0.53
C VAL A 298 -21.49 18.69 -0.27
N LYS A 299 -22.34 18.98 -1.27
CA LYS A 299 -23.53 19.83 -1.09
C LYS A 299 -24.55 19.28 -0.09
N GLU A 300 -24.64 17.96 0.05
CA GLU A 300 -25.51 17.30 1.04
C GLU A 300 -24.97 17.51 2.46
N ALA A 301 -23.64 17.41 2.63
CA ALA A 301 -22.98 17.74 3.89
C ALA A 301 -23.22 19.21 4.29
N GLY A 302 -23.11 20.15 3.34
CA GLY A 302 -23.45 21.56 3.55
C GLY A 302 -24.89 21.80 4.04
N ALA A 303 -25.86 21.01 3.56
CA ALA A 303 -27.26 21.09 3.97
C ALA A 303 -27.52 20.55 5.40
N ILE A 304 -26.70 19.61 5.89
CA ILE A 304 -26.75 19.09 7.27
C ILE A 304 -25.96 19.98 8.24
N VAL A 305 -24.80 20.47 7.81
CA VAL A 305 -23.91 21.34 8.60
C VAL A 305 -24.57 22.69 8.92
N GLN A 306 -25.24 23.30 7.93
CA GLN A 306 -25.95 24.58 8.05
C GLN A 306 -25.03 25.74 8.49
N GLY A 307 -23.93 25.94 7.75
CA GLY A 307 -22.94 26.99 8.00
C GLY A 307 -22.25 27.45 6.71
N VAL A 308 -21.29 28.37 6.85
CA VAL A 308 -20.38 28.76 5.77
C VAL A 308 -19.05 28.08 6.04
N ALA A 309 -18.65 27.16 5.16
CA ALA A 309 -17.37 26.48 5.17
C ALA A 309 -16.81 26.40 3.73
N ASP A 310 -15.49 26.32 3.59
CA ASP A 310 -14.83 26.11 2.31
C ASP A 310 -14.78 24.62 1.97
N TYR A 311 -15.67 24.24 1.06
CA TYR A 311 -15.80 22.88 0.54
C TYR A 311 -14.90 22.58 -0.67
N GLN A 312 -14.05 23.53 -1.13
CA GLN A 312 -13.30 23.41 -2.38
C GLN A 312 -12.32 22.23 -2.43
N TYR A 313 -11.86 21.71 -1.29
CA TYR A 313 -10.88 20.62 -1.19
C TYR A 313 -11.48 19.30 -0.68
N PHE A 314 -12.81 19.21 -0.61
CA PHE A 314 -13.51 18.03 -0.14
C PHE A 314 -14.22 17.30 -1.29
N GLY A 315 -14.19 15.98 -1.19
CA GLY A 315 -14.98 15.05 -1.98
C GLY A 315 -15.96 14.29 -1.10
N ALA A 316 -16.74 13.40 -1.71
CA ALA A 316 -17.56 12.40 -1.01
C ALA A 316 -17.02 10.96 -1.18
N ALA A 317 -16.05 10.77 -2.08
CA ALA A 317 -15.52 9.47 -2.46
C ALA A 317 -14.25 9.10 -1.67
N ILE A 318 -14.06 7.79 -1.51
CA ILE A 318 -12.83 7.16 -1.05
C ILE A 318 -11.94 6.91 -2.26
N HIS A 319 -10.78 7.54 -2.28
CA HIS A 319 -9.76 7.35 -3.31
C HIS A 319 -8.70 6.33 -2.87
N CYS A 320 -8.34 6.34 -1.59
CA CYS A 320 -7.27 5.52 -1.02
C CYS A 320 -7.74 4.82 0.26
N LEU A 321 -7.69 3.49 0.29
CA LEU A 321 -8.23 2.68 1.39
C LEU A 321 -7.15 1.72 1.93
N ARG A 322 -6.90 1.79 3.25
CA ARG A 322 -6.05 0.84 3.97
C ARG A 322 -6.92 -0.28 4.55
N ILE A 323 -6.78 -1.47 3.99
CA ILE A 323 -7.47 -2.69 4.44
C ILE A 323 -6.52 -3.44 5.37
N THR A 324 -6.95 -3.69 6.61
CA THR A 324 -6.23 -4.57 7.55
C THR A 324 -7.08 -5.81 7.80
N VAL A 325 -6.58 -6.97 7.39
CA VAL A 325 -7.17 -8.28 7.67
C VAL A 325 -6.37 -8.89 8.83
N THR A 326 -7.02 -9.24 9.94
CA THR A 326 -6.39 -10.02 11.01
C THR A 326 -7.09 -11.38 11.11
N VAL A 327 -6.33 -12.46 10.93
CA VAL A 327 -6.83 -13.84 10.97
C VAL A 327 -6.30 -14.53 12.23
N HIS A 328 -7.15 -15.25 12.92
CA HIS A 328 -6.81 -16.00 14.14
C HIS A 328 -7.26 -17.46 14.05
N GLU A 329 -6.40 -18.38 14.49
CA GLU A 329 -6.72 -19.79 14.72
C GLU A 329 -6.14 -20.21 16.09
N GLY A 330 -7.02 -20.33 17.08
CA GLY A 330 -6.63 -20.60 18.47
C GLY A 330 -5.75 -19.49 19.07
N VAL A 331 -4.44 -19.77 19.21
CA VAL A 331 -3.42 -18.84 19.73
C VAL A 331 -2.51 -18.26 18.66
N SER A 332 -2.67 -18.70 17.41
CA SER A 332 -1.91 -18.19 16.26
C SER A 332 -2.69 -17.09 15.57
N SER A 333 -2.00 -16.02 15.18
CA SER A 333 -2.59 -14.95 14.38
C SER A 333 -1.67 -14.50 13.25
N THR A 334 -2.25 -13.87 12.23
CA THR A 334 -1.54 -13.25 11.11
C THR A 334 -2.29 -12.02 10.68
N ARG A 335 -1.59 -10.89 10.55
CA ARG A 335 -2.14 -9.62 10.09
C ARG A 335 -1.58 -9.29 8.71
N LEU A 336 -2.48 -9.08 7.76
CA LEU A 336 -2.18 -8.61 6.41
C LEU A 336 -2.77 -7.21 6.26
N GLN A 337 -1.92 -6.21 6.15
CA GLN A 337 -2.33 -4.83 5.86
C GLN A 337 -1.95 -4.48 4.42
N VAL A 338 -2.91 -3.95 3.67
CA VAL A 338 -2.76 -3.60 2.25
C VAL A 338 -3.34 -2.21 2.00
N LEU A 339 -2.60 -1.41 1.25
CA LEU A 339 -3.07 -0.09 0.80
C LEU A 339 -3.51 -0.17 -0.66
N VAL A 340 -4.75 0.26 -0.90
CA VAL A 340 -5.45 0.14 -2.18
C VAL A 340 -5.76 1.53 -2.73
N ALA A 341 -5.21 1.84 -3.91
CA ALA A 341 -5.70 2.93 -4.74
C ALA A 341 -6.94 2.45 -5.52
N LEU A 342 -8.06 3.13 -5.30
CA LEU A 342 -9.36 2.82 -5.91
C LEU A 342 -9.58 3.57 -7.25
N ASP A 343 -8.83 4.66 -7.47
CA ASP A 343 -8.85 5.48 -8.68
C ASP A 343 -7.42 5.67 -9.24
N SER A 344 -7.30 5.98 -10.54
CA SER A 344 -6.01 6.07 -11.26
C SER A 344 -5.06 7.15 -10.77
N ASP A 345 -5.60 8.19 -10.16
CA ASP A 345 -4.87 9.43 -9.86
C ASP A 345 -4.17 9.37 -8.49
N VAL A 346 -4.47 8.31 -7.71
CA VAL A 346 -3.86 8.06 -6.42
C VAL A 346 -2.47 7.48 -6.58
N SER A 347 -1.47 8.15 -6.00
CA SER A 347 -0.07 7.76 -6.17
C SER A 347 0.79 8.01 -4.93
N LEU A 348 1.63 7.03 -4.60
CA LEU A 348 2.78 7.24 -3.71
C LEU A 348 3.80 8.16 -4.43
N PRO A 349 4.44 9.14 -3.75
CA PRO A 349 5.44 9.99 -4.37
C PRO A 349 6.57 9.20 -5.06
N PRO A 350 7.11 9.69 -6.18
CA PRO A 350 8.14 8.99 -6.95
C PRO A 350 9.39 8.75 -6.09
N ALA A 351 10.16 7.69 -6.35
CA ALA A 351 11.36 7.39 -5.56
C ALA A 351 12.45 8.48 -5.66
N PHE A 352 12.54 9.13 -6.83
CA PHE A 352 13.52 10.17 -7.17
C PHE A 352 12.85 11.54 -7.25
N SER A 353 13.66 12.61 -7.22
CA SER A 353 13.21 14.00 -7.40
C SER A 353 12.37 14.16 -8.67
N ALA A 354 11.35 15.00 -8.62
CA ALA A 354 10.63 15.40 -9.82
C ALA A 354 11.61 16.12 -10.77
N PRO A 355 11.56 15.89 -12.11
CA PRO A 355 12.36 16.65 -13.05
C PRO A 355 11.94 18.12 -12.96
N SER A 356 12.88 19.02 -12.67
CA SER A 356 12.55 20.43 -12.45
C SER A 356 11.95 21.05 -13.72
N SER A 357 10.80 21.71 -13.59
CA SER A 357 10.04 22.37 -14.67
C SER A 357 10.73 23.62 -15.25
N SER A 358 12.07 23.63 -15.27
CA SER A 358 12.97 24.74 -15.56
C SER A 358 14.06 24.34 -16.57
N VAL A 359 13.78 23.38 -17.46
CA VAL A 359 14.68 22.97 -18.57
C VAL A 359 14.72 24.04 -19.68
N SER A 360 15.21 25.23 -19.34
CA SER A 360 16.01 26.03 -20.28
C SER A 360 17.40 25.40 -20.29
N SER A 361 17.69 24.55 -21.28
CA SER A 361 18.86 23.67 -21.31
C SER A 361 20.18 24.42 -21.61
N THR A 362 20.62 25.26 -20.69
CA THR A 362 21.96 25.87 -20.70
C THR A 362 22.98 24.86 -20.17
N THR A 363 23.41 23.94 -21.02
CA THR A 363 24.45 22.95 -20.71
C THR A 363 25.79 23.66 -20.47
N ILE A 364 26.16 23.88 -19.21
CA ILE A 364 27.48 24.40 -18.84
C ILE A 364 28.51 23.27 -18.95
N GLY A 365 28.96 23.02 -20.18
CA GLY A 365 30.08 22.12 -20.47
C GLY A 365 31.42 22.83 -20.33
N TYR A 366 32.22 22.46 -19.32
CA TYR A 366 33.55 23.03 -19.09
C TYR A 366 34.63 22.03 -19.48
N TRP A 367 35.16 22.15 -20.70
CA TRP A 367 36.55 21.86 -21.14
C TRP A 367 36.64 22.22 -22.63
N GLY A 368 37.61 23.04 -23.02
CA GLY A 368 37.52 23.82 -24.26
C GLY A 368 38.26 23.25 -25.47
N THR A 369 37.73 23.55 -26.65
CA THR A 369 38.52 24.01 -27.81
C THR A 369 37.57 24.76 -28.76
N GLY A 370 37.92 25.99 -29.14
CA GLY A 370 37.00 26.88 -29.83
C GLY A 370 37.20 26.87 -31.35
N THR A 371 36.08 26.86 -32.08
CA THR A 371 35.97 27.45 -33.42
C THR A 371 34.64 28.23 -33.46
N ALA A 372 34.64 29.39 -34.11
CA ALA A 372 33.54 30.34 -34.05
C ALA A 372 32.26 29.86 -34.76
N SER A 373 31.13 30.46 -34.38
CA SER A 373 29.83 30.24 -34.98
C SER A 373 29.77 30.69 -36.44
N THR A 374 29.37 29.77 -37.34
CA THR A 374 28.87 30.13 -38.66
C THR A 374 27.38 30.48 -38.52
N SER A 375 27.02 31.73 -38.81
CA SER A 375 25.63 32.19 -38.77
C SER A 375 24.85 31.78 -40.02
N SER A 376 23.59 31.36 -39.82
CA SER A 376 22.60 31.15 -40.88
C SER A 376 21.25 31.73 -40.46
N SER A 377 21.17 33.06 -40.45
CA SER A 377 19.91 33.79 -40.26
C SER A 377 18.99 33.64 -41.47
N THR A 378 17.89 32.91 -41.34
CA THR A 378 16.75 33.04 -42.25
C THR A 378 15.81 34.10 -41.68
N GLY A 379 15.91 35.33 -42.19
CA GLY A 379 15.14 36.47 -41.71
C GLY A 379 13.66 36.42 -42.12
N ASN A 380 12.78 36.94 -41.26
CA ASN A 380 11.39 37.21 -41.62
C ASN A 380 11.31 38.56 -42.37
N THR A 381 10.67 38.60 -43.53
CA THR A 381 10.78 39.73 -44.47
C THR A 381 9.79 40.86 -44.16
N SER A 382 10.23 41.84 -43.36
CA SER A 382 9.57 43.14 -43.23
C SER A 382 10.19 44.14 -44.22
N ASN A 383 9.38 44.73 -45.11
CA ASN A 383 9.82 45.78 -46.03
C ASN A 383 9.08 47.11 -45.77
N ASN A 384 9.85 48.19 -45.64
CA ASN A 384 9.38 49.58 -45.51
C ASN A 384 9.02 50.14 -46.92
N ASN A 385 8.64 51.41 -47.16
CA ASN A 385 8.81 52.65 -46.38
C ASN A 385 7.92 53.80 -46.92
N SER A 386 7.96 54.96 -46.22
CA SER A 386 7.63 56.32 -46.73
C SER A 386 6.14 56.61 -46.97
N THR A 387 5.55 57.78 -46.68
CA THR A 387 5.93 59.04 -45.98
C THR A 387 4.57 59.66 -45.56
N GLY A 388 4.34 60.41 -44.48
CA GLY A 388 5.02 61.61 -44.00
C GLY A 388 4.02 62.80 -43.92
N ASN A 389 4.00 63.51 -42.77
CA ASN A 389 3.44 64.85 -42.53
C ASN A 389 1.96 65.06 -42.06
N THR A 390 1.80 66.09 -41.19
CA THR A 390 0.61 66.91 -40.83
C THR A 390 -0.67 66.33 -40.23
N SER A 391 -0.86 66.62 -38.93
CA SER A 391 -2.04 67.26 -38.29
C SER A 391 -3.48 67.06 -38.82
N GLY A 392 -4.42 66.76 -37.91
CA GLY A 392 -5.84 67.11 -38.12
C GLY A 392 -6.82 66.55 -37.08
N SER A 393 -7.63 67.43 -36.47
CA SER A 393 -8.88 67.03 -35.79
C SER A 393 -9.99 66.86 -36.84
N GLY A 394 -10.82 65.82 -36.74
CA GLY A 394 -11.86 65.53 -37.74
C GLY A 394 -12.96 64.59 -37.22
N ASN A 395 -14.16 65.14 -37.03
CA ASN A 395 -15.38 64.43 -36.62
C ASN A 395 -16.21 63.96 -37.84
N ARG A 396 -17.12 62.98 -37.65
CA ARG A 396 -18.20 62.40 -38.53
C ARG A 396 -18.03 60.88 -38.78
N THR A 397 -18.94 59.97 -38.43
CA THR A 397 -20.40 59.75 -38.73
C THR A 397 -20.73 59.17 -40.11
N GLY A 398 -21.36 57.98 -40.14
CA GLY A 398 -21.83 57.24 -41.32
C GLY A 398 -21.49 55.74 -41.16
N SER A 399 -22.37 54.78 -40.86
CA SER A 399 -23.75 54.42 -41.28
C SER A 399 -23.80 53.44 -42.45
N SER A 400 -24.63 52.38 -42.33
CA SER A 400 -25.02 51.38 -43.36
C SER A 400 -23.94 50.37 -43.80
N SER A 401 -24.24 49.15 -44.30
CA SER A 401 -25.42 48.25 -44.15
C SER A 401 -25.18 46.90 -44.85
N GLY A 402 -25.89 45.84 -44.44
CA GLY A 402 -25.99 44.56 -45.18
C GLY A 402 -24.97 43.49 -44.74
N SER A 403 -25.34 42.23 -44.45
CA SER A 403 -25.91 41.17 -45.34
C SER A 403 -24.80 40.32 -46.01
N ARG A 404 -24.90 39.00 -46.20
CA ARG A 404 -25.91 37.97 -45.86
C ARG A 404 -25.29 36.59 -46.18
N SER A 405 -25.70 35.50 -45.51
CA SER A 405 -25.37 34.10 -45.87
C SER A 405 -23.87 33.73 -45.73
N GLY A 406 -23.46 32.47 -45.52
CA GLY A 406 -24.20 31.22 -45.30
C GLY A 406 -23.65 30.07 -46.17
N ASN A 407 -24.00 28.82 -45.80
CA ASN A 407 -23.51 27.56 -46.38
C ASN A 407 -22.04 27.19 -46.03
N SER A 408 -21.56 25.94 -46.02
CA SER A 408 -22.01 24.64 -45.46
C SER A 408 -21.13 23.53 -46.05
N GLY A 409 -20.40 22.79 -45.20
CA GLY A 409 -20.22 21.32 -45.26
C GLY A 409 -19.54 20.60 -46.46
N SER A 410 -18.33 20.09 -46.21
CA SER A 410 -17.77 18.81 -46.71
C SER A 410 -16.64 18.38 -45.73
N ARG A 411 -16.50 17.18 -45.13
CA ARG A 411 -16.94 15.78 -45.28
C ARG A 411 -15.90 14.88 -46.01
N GLN A 412 -15.36 13.87 -45.29
CA GLN A 412 -14.57 12.69 -45.76
C GLN A 412 -13.11 12.95 -46.26
N THR A 413 -12.11 12.04 -46.20
CA THR A 413 -12.00 10.63 -45.70
C THR A 413 -10.55 10.13 -45.45
N SER A 414 -10.39 9.21 -44.49
CA SER A 414 -9.53 7.98 -44.48
C SER A 414 -8.00 7.97 -44.68
N GLY A 415 -7.30 7.36 -43.71
CA GLY A 415 -6.13 6.45 -43.92
C GLY A 415 -4.72 7.08 -43.97
N THR A 416 -3.62 6.38 -43.68
CA THR A 416 -3.39 5.00 -43.15
C THR A 416 -1.98 4.92 -42.51
N THR A 417 -1.80 4.02 -41.54
CA THR A 417 -0.57 3.60 -40.80
C THR A 417 0.83 4.08 -41.23
N SER A 418 1.65 4.41 -40.23
CA SER A 418 3.06 3.96 -40.15
C SER A 418 3.45 3.68 -38.69
N SER A 419 4.29 2.68 -38.46
CA SER A 419 4.84 2.27 -37.17
C SER A 419 6.36 2.46 -37.16
N ASP A 420 6.93 2.96 -36.07
CA ASP A 420 8.38 2.92 -35.86
C ASP A 420 8.71 2.54 -34.40
N THR A 421 9.69 1.65 -34.24
CA THR A 421 10.05 1.03 -32.95
C THR A 421 11.51 1.31 -32.63
N SER A 422 11.79 2.35 -31.85
CA SER A 422 13.15 2.68 -31.40
C SER A 422 13.51 1.95 -30.10
N VAL A 423 14.26 0.84 -30.21
CA VAL A 423 14.76 0.09 -29.05
C VAL A 423 16.03 0.76 -28.50
N SER A 424 15.99 1.23 -27.26
CA SER A 424 17.15 1.78 -26.53
C SER A 424 17.47 0.94 -25.30
N SER A 425 18.44 0.04 -25.41
CA SER A 425 18.90 -0.82 -24.31
C SER A 425 19.86 -0.10 -23.37
N THR A 426 19.53 -0.03 -22.08
CA THR A 426 20.43 0.41 -20.99
C THR A 426 20.34 -0.58 -19.84
N ALA A 427 21.44 -0.76 -19.09
CA ALA A 427 21.63 -1.91 -18.20
C ALA A 427 20.71 -1.92 -16.96
N VAL A 428 20.29 -3.12 -16.56
CA VAL A 428 19.54 -3.39 -15.33
C VAL A 428 20.49 -3.47 -14.14
N ILE A 429 20.20 -2.73 -13.07
CA ILE A 429 20.76 -2.93 -11.73
C ILE A 429 19.60 -3.36 -10.82
N PRO A 430 19.69 -4.49 -10.09
CA PRO A 430 18.57 -5.04 -9.35
C PRO A 430 18.33 -4.29 -8.02
N GLY A 431 17.41 -3.32 -8.05
CA GLY A 431 16.64 -2.92 -6.86
C GLY A 431 15.45 -3.87 -6.63
N PRO A 432 14.84 -3.87 -5.44
CA PRO A 432 13.70 -4.73 -5.13
C PRO A 432 12.44 -4.25 -5.87
N THR A 433 12.22 -4.76 -7.09
CA THR A 433 10.92 -4.66 -7.76
C THR A 433 9.93 -5.61 -7.08
N THR A 434 9.08 -5.09 -6.19
CA THR A 434 7.76 -5.67 -5.96
C THR A 434 7.05 -5.68 -7.32
N GLN A 435 6.97 -6.84 -7.96
CA GLN A 435 6.20 -6.97 -9.19
C GLN A 435 4.73 -6.84 -8.80
N GLN A 436 4.10 -5.74 -9.18
CA GLN A 436 2.65 -5.59 -9.07
C GLN A 436 2.01 -6.71 -9.89
N GLN A 437 1.48 -7.73 -9.21
CA GLN A 437 0.53 -8.63 -9.83
C GLN A 437 -0.67 -7.78 -10.22
N ALA A 438 -0.97 -7.73 -11.52
CA ALA A 438 -2.19 -7.09 -11.99
C ALA A 438 -3.38 -7.85 -11.38
N LEU A 439 -4.05 -7.21 -10.42
CA LEU A 439 -5.27 -7.73 -9.83
C LEU A 439 -6.34 -7.91 -10.93
N ASN A 440 -7.28 -8.82 -10.69
CA ASN A 440 -8.47 -8.95 -11.54
C ASN A 440 -9.55 -7.90 -11.22
N TYR A 441 -9.20 -6.88 -10.43
CA TYR A 441 -10.05 -5.78 -9.97
C TYR A 441 -9.48 -4.46 -10.53
N PRO A 442 -10.27 -3.38 -10.67
CA PRO A 442 -9.82 -2.09 -11.19
C PRO A 442 -8.97 -1.28 -10.19
N PHE A 443 -8.21 -1.95 -9.32
CA PHE A 443 -7.51 -1.37 -8.18
C PHE A 443 -6.00 -1.57 -8.26
N THR A 444 -5.24 -0.59 -7.78
CA THR A 444 -3.78 -0.69 -7.70
C THR A 444 -3.33 -0.86 -6.26
N LEU A 445 -2.60 -1.93 -5.97
CA LEU A 445 -1.94 -2.09 -4.67
C LEU A 445 -0.70 -1.20 -4.61
N LEU A 446 -0.66 -0.32 -3.61
CA LEU A 446 0.44 0.60 -3.34
C LEU A 446 1.43 0.00 -2.34
N GLU A 447 0.93 -0.62 -1.28
CA GLU A 447 1.71 -1.20 -0.18
C GLU A 447 1.08 -2.53 0.28
N ILE A 448 1.93 -3.47 0.71
CA ILE A 448 1.53 -4.73 1.37
C ILE A 448 2.49 -4.95 2.53
N HIS A 449 1.94 -5.09 3.73
CA HIS A 449 2.65 -5.41 4.96
C HIS A 449 2.07 -6.68 5.59
N GLU A 450 2.91 -7.68 5.80
CA GLU A 450 2.58 -8.88 6.55
C GLU A 450 3.23 -8.81 7.93
N ASP A 451 2.42 -8.83 8.98
CA ASP A 451 2.88 -9.03 10.36
C ASP A 451 2.40 -10.39 10.88
N SER A 452 3.35 -11.31 11.04
CA SER A 452 3.16 -12.51 11.84
C SER A 452 3.30 -12.11 13.30
N GLY A 453 2.19 -11.65 13.89
CA GLY A 453 2.17 -11.07 15.24
C GLY A 453 2.94 -11.90 16.26
N PRO A 454 3.60 -11.24 17.24
CA PRO A 454 4.46 -11.92 18.19
C PRO A 454 3.69 -13.06 18.89
N PRO A 455 4.34 -14.21 19.14
CA PRO A 455 3.67 -15.31 19.83
C PRO A 455 3.13 -14.78 21.16
N PRO A 456 1.86 -15.06 21.53
CA PRO A 456 1.32 -14.60 22.79
C PRO A 456 2.23 -15.10 23.91
N ALA A 457 2.56 -14.20 24.84
CA ALA A 457 3.34 -14.55 26.02
C ALA A 457 2.65 -15.73 26.72
N SER A 458 3.42 -16.78 27.01
CA SER A 458 2.90 -17.94 27.75
C SER A 458 2.30 -17.47 29.07
N SER A 459 1.07 -17.90 29.37
CA SER A 459 0.30 -17.54 30.57
C SER A 459 0.91 -18.03 31.90
N ASP A 460 2.18 -18.41 31.89
CA ASP A 460 2.95 -18.90 33.03
C ASP A 460 3.62 -17.74 33.81
N ASP A 461 3.83 -16.57 33.19
CA ASP A 461 4.49 -15.43 33.83
C ASP A 461 3.59 -14.68 34.84
N GLU A 462 2.26 -14.66 34.65
CA GLU A 462 1.29 -14.04 35.56
C GLU A 462 1.32 -14.68 36.98
N ALA A 463 1.83 -15.90 37.09
CA ALA A 463 1.98 -16.61 38.36
C ALA A 463 3.12 -16.07 39.27
N THR A 464 3.99 -15.17 38.77
CA THR A 464 5.21 -14.76 39.50
C THR A 464 5.12 -13.41 40.23
N GLU A 465 4.33 -12.44 39.76
CA GLU A 465 4.20 -11.14 40.46
C GLU A 465 3.44 -11.24 41.79
N THR A 466 2.41 -12.08 41.86
CA THR A 466 1.57 -12.24 43.07
C THR A 466 2.35 -12.72 44.30
N VAL A 467 3.46 -13.44 44.11
CA VAL A 467 4.32 -13.96 45.19
C VAL A 467 5.20 -12.87 45.81
N ASN A 468 5.63 -11.87 45.03
CA ASN A 468 6.51 -10.80 45.52
C ASN A 468 5.77 -9.72 46.32
N SER A 469 4.47 -9.52 46.07
CA SER A 469 3.63 -8.56 46.81
C SER A 469 3.50 -8.93 48.30
N VAL A 470 3.36 -10.22 48.61
CA VAL A 470 3.11 -10.75 49.97
C VAL A 470 4.36 -10.71 50.88
N ARG A 471 5.51 -10.21 50.39
CA ARG A 471 6.76 -10.09 51.16
C ARG A 471 7.16 -8.66 51.52
N ARG A 472 6.27 -7.68 51.33
CA ARG A 472 6.46 -6.26 51.72
C ARG A 472 5.20 -5.64 52.36
N THR A 473 4.76 -6.23 53.47
CA THR A 473 3.81 -5.64 54.43
C THR A 473 4.27 -5.94 55.85
#